data_AF-A0A962V7B0-F1
#
_entry.id   AF-A0A962V7B0-F1
#
_cell.length_a   1.000
_cell.length_b   1.000
_cell.length_c   1.000
_cell.angle_alpha   90.00
_cell.angle_beta   90.00
_cell.angle_gamma   90.00
#
_symmetry.space_group_name_H-M   'P 1'
#
loop_
_entity.id
_entity.type
_entity.pdbx_description
1 polymer ?
#
loop_
_entity_poly.entity_id
_entity_poly.type
_entity_poly.pdbx_seq_one_letter_code
_entity_poly.pdbx_strand_id
1 'polypeptide(L)' 'ASVGVQFGTHYADVPGMLYTLLQRVALQNVNLIEISSTYTEIVFFIAEEDTRIVFDTLFQSFVAEHNAKPGG' A
#
# COMPACT_ATOMS: atom_id res chain seq x y z
N ALA A 1 -4.47 11.02 10.03
CA ALA A 1 -5.05 10.90 8.67
C ALA A 1 -5.10 9.42 8.27
N SER A 2 -5.66 9.08 7.10
CA SER A 2 -5.60 7.73 6.56
C SER A 2 -5.27 7.70 5.07
N VAL A 3 -4.63 6.62 4.63
CA VAL A 3 -4.37 6.32 3.22
C VAL A 3 -4.90 4.91 2.93
N GLY A 4 -5.80 4.81 1.94
CA GLY A 4 -6.42 3.56 1.53
C GLY A 4 -5.86 3.05 0.20
N VAL A 5 -5.69 1.73 0.10
CA VAL A 5 -5.40 1.03 -1.15
C VAL A 5 -6.60 0.19 -1.50
N GLN A 6 -7.27 0.53 -2.59
CA GLN A 6 -8.41 -0.22 -3.13
C GLN A 6 -7.95 -1.11 -4.29
N PHE A 7 -8.50 -2.32 -4.35
CA PHE A 7 -8.13 -3.32 -5.35
C PHE A 7 -9.33 -4.20 -5.72
N GLY A 8 -9.23 -4.85 -6.88
CA GLY A 8 -10.26 -5.78 -7.34
C GLY A 8 -10.29 -7.07 -6.50
N THR A 9 -11.42 -7.76 -6.51
CA THR A 9 -11.66 -8.99 -5.73
C THR A 9 -10.65 -10.12 -6.00
N HIS A 10 -10.07 -10.16 -7.20
CA HIS A 10 -9.03 -11.13 -7.57
C HIS A 10 -7.75 -11.01 -6.73
N TYR A 11 -7.51 -9.88 -6.07
CA TYR A 11 -6.37 -9.70 -5.15
C TYR A 11 -6.58 -10.31 -3.78
N ALA A 12 -7.80 -10.69 -3.41
CA ALA A 12 -8.07 -11.35 -2.12
C ALA A 12 -7.41 -12.73 -2.03
N ASP A 13 -7.23 -13.40 -3.18
CA ASP A 13 -6.60 -14.71 -3.28
C ASP A 13 -5.08 -14.61 -3.52
N VAL A 14 -4.53 -13.40 -3.65
CA VAL A 14 -3.09 -13.18 -3.83
C VAL A 14 -2.42 -13.15 -2.47
N PRO A 15 -1.65 -14.19 -2.10
CA PRO A 15 -1.01 -14.26 -0.79
C PRO A 15 0.04 -13.15 -0.65
N GLY A 16 0.16 -12.59 0.56
CA GLY A 16 1.22 -11.65 0.90
C GLY A 16 0.99 -10.20 0.47
N MET A 17 -0.15 -9.85 -0.14
CA MET A 17 -0.50 -8.46 -0.49
C MET A 17 -0.45 -7.52 0.73
N LEU A 18 -1.14 -7.88 1.81
CA LEU A 18 -1.13 -7.09 3.05
C LEU A 18 0.29 -6.92 3.60
N TYR A 19 1.04 -8.02 3.68
CA TYR A 19 2.42 -7.99 4.19
C TYR A 19 3.34 -7.11 3.34
N THR A 20 3.21 -7.19 2.01
CA THR A 20 4.02 -6.40 1.07
C THR A 20 3.77 -4.91 1.23
N LEU A 21 2.50 -4.49 1.31
CA LEU A 21 2.16 -3.08 1.51
C LEU A 21 2.63 -2.59 2.89
N LEU A 22 2.43 -3.40 3.93
CA LEU A 22 2.89 -3.08 5.28
C LEU A 22 4.40 -2.91 5.36
N GLN A 23 5.16 -3.83 4.74
CA GLN A 23 6.62 -3.75 4.70
C GLN A 23 7.11 -2.46 4.03
N ARG A 24 6.48 -2.06 2.92
CA ARG A 24 6.86 -0.83 2.20
C ARG A 24 6.62 0.42 3.04
N VAL A 25 5.48 0.50 3.73
CA VAL A 25 5.16 1.61 4.63
C VAL A 25 6.10 1.64 5.84
N ALA A 26 6.39 0.49 6.45
CA ALA A 26 7.28 0.38 7.60
C ALA A 26 8.72 0.88 7.31
N LEU A 27 9.20 0.73 6.07
CA LEU A 27 10.51 1.22 5.65
C LEU A 27 10.61 2.75 5.53
N GLN A 28 9.49 3.47 5.57
CA GLN A 28 9.48 4.94 5.49
C GLN A 28 9.72 5.64 6.84
N ASN A 29 10.03 4.87 7.90
CA ASN A 29 10.18 5.39 9.25
C ASN A 29 8.93 6.16 9.75
N VAL A 30 7.75 5.71 9.31
CA VAL A 30 6.45 6.23 9.71
C VAL A 30 5.88 5.37 10.84
N ASN A 31 5.32 6.00 11.87
CA ASN A 31 4.61 5.28 12.91
C ASN A 31 3.20 4.92 12.46
N LEU A 32 2.90 3.63 12.39
CA LEU A 32 1.59 3.14 12.02
C LEU A 32 0.70 3.02 13.26
N ILE A 33 -0.40 3.77 13.28
CA ILE A 33 -1.32 3.84 14.42
C ILE A 33 -2.29 2.66 14.39
N GLU A 34 -2.86 2.38 13.22
CA GLU A 34 -3.82 1.29 13.01
C GLU A 34 -3.79 0.82 11.55
N ILE A 35 -4.18 -0.45 11.35
CA ILE A 35 -4.51 -1.00 10.03
C ILE A 35 -5.93 -1.55 10.09
N SER A 36 -6.73 -1.21 9.09
CA SER A 36 -8.00 -1.88 8.81
C SER A 36 -7.94 -2.53 7.44
N SER A 37 -8.55 -3.70 7.29
CA SER A 37 -8.61 -4.41 6.02
C SER A 37 -9.99 -4.99 5.79
N THR A 38 -10.49 -4.83 4.58
CA THR A 38 -11.68 -5.51 4.05
C THR A 38 -11.27 -6.42 2.89
N TYR A 39 -12.26 -7.03 2.24
CA TYR A 39 -12.02 -7.89 1.07
C TYR A 39 -11.42 -7.14 -0.14
N THR A 40 -11.62 -5.82 -0.25
CA THR A 40 -11.21 -5.03 -1.43
C THR A 40 -10.42 -3.77 -1.08
N GLU A 41 -10.06 -3.60 0.19
CA GLU A 41 -9.39 -2.39 0.65
C GLU A 41 -8.51 -2.66 1.87
N ILE A 42 -7.34 -2.02 1.91
CA ILE A 42 -6.49 -1.91 3.09
C ILE A 42 -6.30 -0.43 3.41
N VAL A 43 -6.52 -0.05 4.67
CA VAL A 43 -6.43 1.33 5.16
C VAL A 43 -5.37 1.43 6.24
N PHE A 44 -4.43 2.36 6.06
CA PHE A 44 -3.38 2.69 7.01
C PHE A 44 -3.73 3.99 7.73
N PHE A 45 -3.77 3.96 9.06
CA PHE A 45 -3.97 5.16 9.89
C PHE A 45 -2.62 5.62 10.43
N ILE A 46 -2.32 6.90 10.19
CA ILE A 46 -1.00 7.50 10.42
C ILE A 46 -1.14 8.94 10.92
N ALA A 47 -0.04 9.49 11.42
CA ALA A 47 0.07 10.92 11.69
C ALA A 47 -0.18 11.73 10.40
N GLU A 48 -0.71 12.95 10.53
CA GLU A 48 -1.13 13.73 9.36
C GLU A 48 0.06 14.16 8.51
N GLU A 49 1.17 14.51 9.15
CA GLU A 49 2.45 14.85 8.55
C GLU A 49 3.03 13.76 7.64
N ASP A 50 2.70 12.49 7.91
CA ASP A 50 3.20 11.33 7.16
C ASP A 50 2.31 10.96 5.96
N THR A 51 1.16 11.64 5.78
CA THR A 51 0.17 11.29 4.75
C THR A 51 0.79 11.20 3.36
N ARG A 52 1.64 12.18 3.04
CA ARG A 52 2.23 12.29 1.70
C ARG A 52 3.25 11.19 1.42
N ILE A 53 4.17 10.91 2.35
CA ILE A 53 5.18 9.87 2.15
C ILE A 53 4.55 8.48 2.06
N VAL A 54 3.49 8.21 2.84
CA VAL A 54 2.75 6.95 2.75
C VAL A 54 1.97 6.83 1.45
N PHE A 55 1.28 7.90 1.03
CA PHE A 55 0.59 7.93 -0.26
C PHE A 55 1.57 7.66 -1.42
N ASP A 56 2.69 8.38 -1.48
CA ASP A 56 3.66 8.23 -2.57
C ASP A 56 4.28 6.81 -2.59
N THR A 57 4.57 6.25 -1.42
CA THR A 57 5.10 4.88 -1.27
C THR A 57 4.11 3.82 -1.77
N LEU A 58 2.84 3.96 -1.40
CA LEU A 58 1.78 3.05 -1.81
C LEU A 58 1.41 3.25 -3.28
N PHE A 59 1.49 4.47 -3.82
CA PHE A 59 1.22 4.72 -5.24
C PHE A 59 2.32 4.12 -6.14
N GLN A 60 3.59 4.34 -5.79
CA GLN A 60 4.73 3.80 -6.55
C GLN A 60 4.76 2.26 -6.58
N SER A 61 4.20 1.62 -5.54
CA SER A 61 4.02 0.17 -5.46
C SER A 61 3.27 -0.44 -6.64
N PHE A 62 2.40 0.33 -7.30
CA PHE A 62 1.57 -0.13 -8.42
C PHE A 62 1.98 0.48 -9.77
N VAL A 63 2.63 1.66 -9.76
CA VAL A 63 3.07 2.33 -11.01
C VAL A 63 4.38 1.75 -11.56
N ALA A 64 5.26 1.22 -10.69
CA ALA A 64 6.52 0.63 -11.14
C ALA A 64 6.32 -0.62 -12.03
N GLU A 65 5.23 -1.37 -11.83
CA GLU A 65 4.90 -2.54 -12.64
C GLU A 65 4.35 -2.18 -14.03
N HIS A 66 3.73 -1.00 -14.21
CA HIS A 66 3.20 -0.60 -15.52
C HIS A 66 4.29 -0.14 -16.52
N ASN A 67 5.42 0.37 -16.02
CA ASN A 67 6.53 0.87 -16.86
C ASN A 67 7.66 -0.15 -17.08
N ALA A 68 7.58 -1.34 -16.46
CA ALA A 68 8.41 -2.46 -16.84
C ALA A 68 7.95 -2.97 -18.21
N LYS A 69 8.58 -2.46 -19.29
CA LYS A 69 8.47 -3.06 -20.62
C LYS A 69 8.62 -4.58 -20.49
N PRO A 70 7.79 -5.41 -21.15
CA PRO A 70 8.13 -6.82 -21.29
C PRO A 70 9.43 -6.86 -22.09
N GLY A 71 10.53 -7.19 -21.41
CA GLY A 71 11.83 -7.30 -22.04
C GLY A 71 11.89 -8.58 -22.86
N GLY A 72 12.20 -8.43 -24.15
CA GLY A 72 12.84 -9.44 -24.99
C GLY A 72 11.97 -10.59 -25.46
#